data_AF-A0AAV8YNJ8-F1
#
_entry.id   AF-A0AAV8YNJ8-F1
#
_cell.length_a   1.000
_cell.length_b   1.000
_cell.length_c   1.000
_cell.angle_alpha   90.00
_cell.angle_beta   90.00
_cell.angle_gamma   90.00
#
_symmetry.space_group_name_H-M   'P 1'
#
loop_
_entity.id
_entity.type
_entity.pdbx_description
1 polymer ?
#
loop_
_entity_poly.entity_id
_entity_poly.type
_entity_poly.pdbx_seq_one_letter_code
_entity_poly.pdbx_strand_id
1 'polypeptide(L)'
;MIGTVGENATFKRALCFKVGSGINLAGYAHPSGNAKDNVLLGRLGGLLAYKPLEPSEDLHEISKGLCQHIVGMDPKKIGNATDEPAKNRDEETSLLHQDYLLDDSVTIKEVLEGNKLEIVDFKRFECGRV
;
A
#
# COMPACT_ATOMS: atom_id res chain seq x y z
N MET A 1 -6.34 -10.58 28.44
CA MET A 1 -7.01 -10.69 27.13
C MET A 1 -7.58 -12.08 26.90
N ILE A 2 -6.80 -13.14 26.66
CA ILE A 2 -7.36 -14.50 26.45
C ILE A 2 -8.26 -14.94 27.61
N GLY A 3 -7.80 -14.83 28.86
CA GLY A 3 -8.62 -15.16 30.03
C GLY A 3 -9.76 -14.17 30.35
N THR A 4 -9.79 -13.00 29.70
CA THR A 4 -10.83 -11.97 29.91
C THR A 4 -11.94 -12.08 28.87
N VAL A 5 -11.58 -12.41 27.62
CA VAL A 5 -12.50 -12.57 26.49
C VAL A 5 -13.00 -14.02 26.41
N GLY A 6 -12.21 -15.00 26.86
CA GLY A 6 -12.53 -16.42 26.77
C GLY A 6 -12.29 -17.04 25.39
N GLU A 7 -11.64 -16.30 24.48
CA GLU A 7 -11.31 -16.74 23.12
C GLU A 7 -9.81 -16.95 22.93
N ASN A 8 -9.45 -17.89 22.05
CA ASN A 8 -8.05 -18.09 21.67
C ASN A 8 -7.57 -16.92 20.80
N ALA A 9 -6.42 -16.35 21.15
CA ALA A 9 -5.78 -15.28 20.40
C ALA A 9 -4.35 -15.69 20.04
N THR A 10 -3.87 -15.28 18.86
CA THR A 10 -2.52 -15.64 18.40
C THR A 10 -1.86 -14.45 17.72
N PHE A 11 -0.58 -14.24 18.00
CA PHE A 11 0.26 -13.33 17.23
C PHE A 11 0.79 -14.05 15.99
N LYS A 12 0.15 -13.83 14.84
CA LYS A 12 0.43 -14.64 13.65
C LYS A 12 1.72 -14.23 12.93
N ARG A 13 1.96 -12.92 12.79
CA ARG A 13 3.13 -12.34 12.12
C ARG A 13 3.22 -10.85 12.41
N ALA A 14 4.42 -10.30 12.30
CA ALA A 14 4.67 -8.87 12.28
C ALA A 14 5.80 -8.52 11.34
N LEU A 15 5.83 -7.26 10.95
CA LEU A 15 6.83 -6.68 10.09
C LEU A 15 7.09 -5.25 10.56
N CYS A 16 8.36 -4.85 10.56
CA CYS A 16 8.78 -3.52 10.96
C CYS A 16 9.57 -2.89 9.82
N PHE A 17 9.25 -1.64 9.50
CA PHE A 17 9.97 -0.85 8.51
C PHE A 17 10.79 0.21 9.23
N LYS A 18 12.04 0.35 8.79
CA LYS A 18 12.88 1.49 9.10
C LYS A 18 13.39 2.04 7.77
N VAL A 19 13.17 3.33 7.56
CA VAL A 19 13.56 4.01 6.33
C VAL A 19 14.78 4.89 6.55
N GLY A 20 15.59 5.03 5.50
CA GLY A 20 16.73 5.94 5.48
C GLY A 20 16.30 7.38 5.18
N SER A 21 17.27 8.29 5.10
CA SER A 21 17.05 9.69 4.71
C SER A 21 16.45 9.78 3.31
N GLY A 22 15.41 10.58 3.14
CA GLY A 22 14.76 10.82 1.84
C GLY A 22 13.72 9.76 1.44
N ILE A 23 13.45 8.76 2.29
CA ILE A 23 12.37 7.79 2.08
C ILE A 23 11.30 8.02 3.14
N ASN A 24 10.04 8.07 2.71
CA ASN A 24 8.86 8.25 3.54
C ASN A 24 8.10 6.93 3.69
N LEU A 25 7.30 6.84 4.77
CA LEU A 25 6.37 5.74 5.00
C LEU A 25 4.94 6.27 5.01
N ALA A 26 4.06 5.57 4.30
CA ALA A 26 2.62 5.75 4.38
C ALA A 26 1.96 4.42 4.71
N GLY A 27 0.86 4.48 5.47
CA GLY A 27 0.10 3.30 5.88
C GLY A 27 -1.39 3.53 5.76
N TYR A 28 -2.11 2.45 5.46
CA TYR A 28 -3.56 2.44 5.38
C TYR A 28 -4.10 1.11 5.92
N ALA A 29 -5.25 1.16 6.61
CA ALA A 29 -5.98 -0.02 7.03
C ALA A 29 -7.42 0.04 6.54
N HIS A 30 -7.95 -1.12 6.12
CA HIS A 30 -9.31 -1.28 5.65
C HIS A 30 -10.06 -2.38 6.43
N PRO A 31 -11.32 -2.17 6.85
CA PRO A 31 -12.04 -0.89 6.80
C PRO A 31 -11.32 0.18 7.64
N SER A 32 -11.42 1.42 7.21
CA SER A 32 -10.81 2.55 7.90
C SER A 32 -11.62 2.84 9.18
N GLY A 33 -11.09 2.40 10.31
CA GLY A 33 -11.65 2.69 11.63
C GLY A 33 -11.19 4.05 12.16
N ASN A 34 -11.67 4.41 13.36
CA ASN A 34 -11.14 5.55 14.08
C ASN A 34 -9.70 5.26 14.49
N ALA A 35 -8.75 5.99 13.90
CA ALA A 35 -7.36 5.97 14.32
C ALA A 35 -7.30 6.50 15.76
N LYS A 36 -6.91 5.63 16.70
CA LYS A 36 -6.67 6.04 18.09
C LYS A 36 -5.17 5.99 18.33
N ASP A 37 -4.61 7.08 18.85
CA ASP A 37 -3.19 7.17 19.21
C ASP A 37 -2.23 6.78 18.06
N ASN A 38 -2.53 7.21 16.83
CA ASN A 38 -1.80 6.87 15.58
C ASN A 38 -1.79 5.39 15.20
N VAL A 39 -2.66 4.57 15.79
CA VAL A 39 -2.84 3.16 15.44
C VAL A 39 -3.99 3.01 14.45
N LEU A 40 -3.70 2.41 13.30
CA LEU A 40 -4.70 2.03 12.30
C LEU A 40 -5.04 0.54 12.47
N LEU A 41 -6.33 0.24 12.63
CA LEU A 41 -6.84 -1.13 12.75
C LEU A 41 -7.77 -1.43 11.57
N GLY A 42 -7.63 -2.63 11.01
CA GLY A 42 -8.45 -3.10 9.91
C GLY A 42 -8.23 -4.58 9.64
N ARG A 43 -9.08 -5.17 8.79
CA ARG A 43 -8.92 -6.53 8.28
C ARG A 43 -7.76 -6.62 7.28
N LEU A 44 -7.58 -5.57 6.49
CA LEU A 44 -6.49 -5.42 5.54
C LEU A 44 -5.60 -4.24 5.96
N GLY A 45 -4.31 -4.33 5.69
CA GLY A 45 -3.34 -3.27 5.93
C GLY A 45 -2.35 -3.15 4.77
N GLY A 46 -2.06 -1.92 4.34
CA GLY A 46 -1.04 -1.59 3.36
C GLY A 46 0.01 -0.70 4.00
N LEU A 47 1.28 -0.97 3.71
CA LEU A 47 2.40 -0.11 4.05
C LEU A 47 3.21 0.16 2.79
N LEU A 48 3.53 1.42 2.56
CA LEU A 48 4.25 1.92 1.38
C LEU A 48 5.50 2.67 1.84
N ALA A 49 6.64 2.28 1.28
CA ALA A 49 7.87 3.05 1.34
C ALA A 49 8.10 3.72 -0.01
N TYR A 50 8.25 5.05 -0.01
CA TYR A 50 8.36 5.83 -1.24
C TYR A 50 9.32 7.00 -1.07
N LYS A 51 9.85 7.49 -2.18
CA LYS A 51 10.77 8.62 -2.23
C LYS A 51 10.16 9.73 -3.09
N PRO A 52 9.97 10.95 -2.55
CA PRO A 52 9.66 12.10 -3.37
C PRO A 52 10.92 12.55 -4.10
N LEU A 53 10.79 12.79 -5.41
CA LEU A 53 11.85 13.36 -6.25
C LEU A 53 11.79 14.89 -6.23
N GLU A 54 10.61 15.46 -6.00
CA GLU A 54 10.38 16.90 -5.84
C GLU A 54 9.45 17.17 -4.64
N PRO A 55 9.50 18.36 -4.02
CA PRO A 55 8.55 18.75 -2.99
C PRO A 55 7.11 18.82 -3.55
N SER A 56 6.15 18.26 -2.83
CA SER A 56 4.72 18.32 -3.17
C SER A 56 3.89 18.49 -1.90
N GLU A 57 2.84 19.31 -1.97
CA GLU A 57 1.91 19.52 -0.85
C GLU A 57 0.91 18.36 -0.70
N ASP A 58 0.66 17.63 -1.79
CA ASP A 58 -0.35 16.56 -1.87
C ASP A 58 0.19 15.17 -1.48
N LEU A 59 1.45 15.09 -1.02
CA LEU A 59 2.14 13.84 -0.73
C LEU A 59 1.35 12.91 0.22
N HIS A 60 0.64 13.46 1.18
CA HIS A 60 -0.16 12.67 2.13
C HIS A 60 -1.33 11.97 1.43
N GLU A 61 -2.11 12.70 0.64
CA GLU A 61 -3.28 12.14 -0.05
C GLU A 61 -2.88 11.16 -1.16
N ILE A 62 -1.83 11.48 -1.92
CA ILE A 62 -1.31 10.59 -2.96
C ILE A 62 -0.80 9.29 -2.34
N SER A 63 0.05 9.36 -1.30
CA SER A 63 0.60 8.16 -0.68
C SER A 63 -0.46 7.30 0.02
N LYS A 64 -1.49 7.92 0.58
CA LYS A 64 -2.67 7.22 1.13
C LYS A 64 -3.48 6.54 0.03
N GLY A 65 -3.71 7.20 -1.10
CA GLY A 65 -4.38 6.61 -2.27
C GLY A 65 -3.61 5.43 -2.87
N LEU A 66 -2.28 5.53 -2.94
CA LEU A 66 -1.42 4.39 -3.31
C LEU A 66 -1.57 3.22 -2.32
N CYS A 67 -1.64 3.48 -1.01
CA CYS A 67 -1.87 2.44 -0.03
C CYS A 67 -3.27 1.80 -0.15
N GLN A 68 -4.30 2.60 -0.47
CA GLN A 68 -5.65 2.09 -0.76
C GLN A 68 -5.63 1.17 -1.97
N HIS A 69 -4.95 1.57 -3.04
CA HIS A 69 -4.76 0.75 -4.23
C HIS A 69 -4.03 -0.57 -3.89
N ILE A 70 -2.91 -0.54 -3.16
CA ILE A 70 -2.19 -1.77 -2.74
C ILE A 70 -3.12 -2.72 -1.96
N VAL A 71 -3.94 -2.17 -1.06
CA VAL A 71 -4.90 -2.97 -0.28
C VAL A 71 -6.00 -3.57 -1.16
N GLY A 72 -6.54 -2.79 -2.09
CA GLY A 72 -7.67 -3.17 -2.96
C GLY A 72 -7.28 -4.09 -4.11
N MET A 73 -6.14 -3.83 -4.76
CA MET A 73 -5.72 -4.48 -6.01
C MET A 73 -4.70 -5.61 -5.82
N ASP A 74 -4.20 -5.82 -4.58
CA ASP A 74 -3.28 -6.90 -4.20
C ASP A 74 -2.13 -7.16 -5.20
N PRO A 75 -1.35 -6.13 -5.62
CA PRO A 75 -0.20 -6.32 -6.50
C PRO A 75 0.82 -7.26 -5.87
N LYS A 76 1.55 -8.00 -6.71
CA LYS A 76 2.54 -9.01 -6.29
C LYS A 76 3.97 -8.50 -6.33
N LYS A 77 4.24 -7.53 -7.21
CA LYS A 77 5.54 -6.89 -7.36
C LYS A 77 5.36 -5.42 -7.71
N ILE A 78 6.38 -4.60 -7.50
CA ILE A 78 6.39 -3.22 -8.01
C ILE A 78 6.37 -3.28 -9.55
N GLY A 79 7.25 -4.09 -10.13
CA GLY A 79 7.48 -4.16 -11.57
C GLY A 79 8.52 -3.18 -12.06
N ASN A 80 8.79 -3.20 -13.36
CA ASN A 80 9.68 -2.24 -14.02
C ASN A 80 8.93 -1.47 -15.10
N ALA A 81 9.40 -0.26 -15.41
CA ALA A 81 8.83 0.56 -16.48
C ALA A 81 8.93 -0.07 -17.88
N THR A 82 9.81 -1.06 -18.05
CA THR A 82 10.06 -1.79 -19.30
C THR A 82 9.38 -3.17 -19.36
N ASP A 83 8.75 -3.61 -18.26
CA ASP A 83 8.01 -4.88 -18.27
C ASP A 83 6.80 -4.73 -19.23
N GLU A 84 6.46 -5.79 -19.96
CA GLU A 84 5.23 -5.80 -20.75
C GLU A 84 4.03 -5.99 -19.80
N PRO A 85 2.99 -5.16 -19.89
CA PRO A 85 1.77 -5.35 -19.12
C PRO A 85 1.10 -6.69 -19.45
N ALA A 86 0.36 -7.24 -18.49
CA ALA A 86 -0.48 -8.40 -18.71
C ALA A 86 -1.47 -8.15 -19.86
N LYS A 87 -1.72 -9.18 -20.68
CA LYS A 87 -2.69 -9.09 -21.80
C LYS A 87 -4.10 -8.76 -21.30
N ASN A 88 -4.44 -9.27 -20.12
CA ASN A 88 -5.69 -8.97 -19.42
C ASN A 88 -5.36 -8.02 -18.25
N ARG A 89 -5.98 -6.84 -18.25
CA ARG A 89 -5.75 -5.81 -17.21
C ARG A 89 -6.16 -6.30 -15.82
N ASP A 90 -7.20 -7.13 -15.73
CA ASP A 90 -7.67 -7.70 -14.46
C ASP A 90 -6.69 -8.72 -13.85
N GLU A 91 -5.78 -9.26 -14.66
CA GLU A 91 -4.76 -10.22 -14.24
C GLU A 91 -3.39 -9.57 -13.99
N GLU A 92 -3.30 -8.24 -14.09
CA GLU A 92 -2.05 -7.53 -13.87
C GLU A 92 -1.62 -7.65 -12.41
N THR A 93 -0.38 -8.10 -12.21
CA THR A 93 0.23 -8.32 -10.89
C THR A 93 1.33 -7.31 -10.56
N SER A 94 1.79 -6.58 -11.57
CA SER A 94 2.78 -5.51 -11.50
C SER A 94 2.10 -4.21 -11.10
N LEU A 95 2.39 -3.71 -9.90
CA LEU A 95 1.80 -2.48 -9.38
C LEU A 95 1.87 -1.33 -10.39
N LEU A 96 3.03 -1.12 -11.04
CA LEU A 96 3.21 -0.03 -12.00
C LEU A 96 2.25 -0.06 -13.19
N HIS A 97 1.76 -1.25 -13.59
CA HIS A 97 0.90 -1.41 -14.77
C HIS A 97 -0.58 -1.57 -14.41
N GLN A 98 -0.91 -1.66 -13.12
CA GLN A 98 -2.29 -1.69 -12.68
C GLN A 98 -2.94 -0.32 -12.89
N ASP A 99 -4.22 -0.35 -13.27
CA ASP A 99 -5.08 0.82 -13.31
C ASP A 99 -5.28 1.35 -11.90
N TYR A 100 -5.20 2.66 -11.73
CA TYR A 100 -5.28 3.25 -10.41
C TYR A 100 -6.68 3.09 -9.83
N LEU A 101 -6.76 2.67 -8.57
CA LEU A 101 -8.03 2.31 -7.94
C LEU A 101 -8.98 3.52 -7.81
N LEU A 102 -8.42 4.72 -7.66
CA LEU A 102 -9.20 5.95 -7.49
C LEU A 102 -9.52 6.65 -8.82
N ASP A 103 -8.84 6.28 -9.90
CA ASP A 103 -9.02 6.82 -11.24
C ASP A 103 -8.53 5.78 -12.26
N ASP A 104 -9.44 5.02 -12.84
CA ASP A 104 -9.12 3.92 -13.77
C ASP A 104 -8.66 4.39 -15.15
N SER A 105 -8.67 5.71 -15.40
CA SER A 105 -8.17 6.30 -16.65
C SER A 105 -6.64 6.38 -16.71
N VAL A 106 -5.97 6.20 -15.57
CA VAL A 106 -4.51 6.25 -15.44
C VAL A 106 -3.96 5.02 -14.74
N THR A 107 -2.73 4.67 -15.06
CA THR A 107 -1.95 3.62 -14.38
C THR A 107 -1.21 4.18 -13.17
N ILE A 108 -0.81 3.30 -12.25
CA ILE A 108 0.06 3.70 -11.13
C ILE A 108 1.36 4.34 -11.62
N LYS A 109 1.95 3.84 -12.70
CA LYS A 109 3.15 4.44 -13.30
C LYS A 109 2.93 5.91 -13.64
N GLU A 110 1.83 6.25 -14.30
CA GLU A 110 1.50 7.63 -14.67
C GLU A 110 1.25 8.50 -13.44
N VAL A 111 0.58 7.96 -12.41
CA VAL A 111 0.39 8.65 -11.12
C VAL A 111 1.75 8.98 -10.48
N LEU A 112 2.70 8.04 -10.48
CA LEU A 112 4.02 8.26 -9.91
C LEU A 112 4.83 9.29 -10.70
N GLU A 113 4.83 9.20 -12.04
CA GLU A 113 5.54 10.13 -12.92
C GLU A 113 4.99 11.57 -12.84
N GLY A 114 3.66 11.71 -12.78
CA GLY A 114 2.98 12.99 -12.65
C GLY A 114 3.22 13.67 -11.30
N ASN A 115 3.37 12.88 -10.24
CA ASN A 115 3.59 13.39 -8.88
C ASN A 115 5.06 13.35 -8.42
N LYS A 116 5.99 12.99 -9.32
CA LYS A 116 7.43 12.92 -9.03
C LYS A 116 7.74 12.01 -7.84
N LEU A 117 7.15 10.82 -7.82
CA LEU A 117 7.32 9.81 -6.79
C LEU A 117 7.99 8.55 -7.31
N GLU A 118 8.77 7.91 -6.45
CA GLU A 118 9.33 6.58 -6.69
C GLU A 118 8.91 5.64 -5.56
N ILE A 119 8.39 4.46 -5.90
CA ILE A 119 8.08 3.42 -4.90
C ILE A 119 9.34 2.61 -4.63
N VAL A 120 9.70 2.47 -3.36
CA VAL A 120 10.86 1.69 -2.92
C VAL A 120 10.45 0.26 -2.54
N ASP A 121 9.41 0.12 -1.72
CA ASP A 121 8.84 -1.18 -1.33
C ASP A 121 7.38 -1.00 -0.89
N PHE A 122 6.60 -2.07 -0.91
CA PHE A 122 5.29 -2.11 -0.29
C PHE A 122 5.02 -3.46 0.37
N LYS A 123 4.09 -3.46 1.32
CA LYS A 123 3.59 -4.68 1.97
C LYS A 123 2.10 -4.60 2.17
N ARG A 124 1.43 -5.72 1.87
CA ARG A 124 0.01 -5.92 2.12
C ARG A 124 -0.19 -7.04 3.14
N PHE A 125 -0.99 -6.77 4.14
CA PHE A 125 -1.41 -7.71 5.17
C PHE A 125 -2.91 -7.92 5.08
N GLU A 126 -3.33 -9.14 5.33
CA GLU A 126 -4.73 -9.55 5.37
C GLU A 126 -4.92 -10.50 6.53
N CYS A 127 -5.86 -10.17 7.40
CA CYS A 127 -6.25 -11.00 8.52
C CYS A 127 -6.82 -12.33 8.00
N GLY A 128 -6.32 -13.45 8.51
CA GLY A 128 -6.72 -14.80 8.10
C GLY A 128 -5.95 -15.35 6.89
N ARG A 129 -5.18 -14.54 6.16
CA ARG A 129 -4.30 -15.03 5.09
C ARG A 129 -3.06 -15.70 5.69
N VAL A 130 -2.82 -16.94 5.28
CA VAL A 130 -1.67 -17.77 5.68
C VAL A 130 -0.49 -17.49 4.77
#